data_AF-A0A2N2YGR7-F1
#
_entry.id   AF-A0A2N2YGR7-F1
#
_cell.length_a   1.000
_cell.length_b   1.000
_cell.length_c   1.000
_cell.angle_alpha   90.00
_cell.angle_beta   90.00
_cell.angle_gamma   90.00
#
_symmetry.space_group_name_H-M   'P 1'
#
loop_
_entity.id
_entity.type
_entity.pdbx_description
1 polymer ?
#
loop_
_entity_poly.entity_id
_entity_poly.type
_entity_poly.pdbx_seq_one_letter_code
_entity_poly.pdbx_strand_id
1 'polypeptide(L)'
;MEVGEKMQNILIKIANFFIDNIVSLINLILAILPDSPFANVDFSVFAPYLGFINWLIPVGQMIAFLVAWGTAVLIYYIYSVAMRFTQVID
;
A
#
# COMPACT_ATOMS: atom_id res chain seq x y z
N MET A 1 2.61 -40.29 6.52
CA MET A 1 2.72 -39.31 5.42
C MET A 1 1.46 -38.46 5.29
N GLU A 2 0.26 -39.02 5.47
CA GLU A 2 -1.03 -38.31 5.35
C GLU A 2 -1.28 -37.17 6.38
N VAL A 3 -0.75 -37.28 7.61
CA VAL A 3 -0.98 -36.30 8.69
C VAL A 3 -0.18 -35.01 8.49
N GLY A 4 1.05 -35.11 7.96
CA GLY A 4 1.89 -33.95 7.68
C GLY A 4 1.32 -33.06 6.58
N GLU A 5 0.78 -33.68 5.54
CA GLU A 5 0.12 -32.99 4.42
C GLU A 5 -1.19 -32.31 4.85
N LYS A 6 -1.99 -32.96 5.70
CA LYS A 6 -3.19 -32.35 6.31
C LYS A 6 -2.83 -31.13 7.18
N MET A 7 -1.76 -31.20 7.96
CA MET A 7 -1.28 -30.07 8.77
C MET A 7 -0.84 -28.90 7.88
N GLN A 8 -0.05 -29.16 6.83
CA GLN A 8 0.37 -28.13 5.89
C GLN A 8 -0.82 -27.46 5.19
N ASN A 9 -1.84 -28.23 4.78
CA ASN A 9 -3.06 -27.70 4.17
C ASN A 9 -3.88 -26.82 5.13
N ILE A 10 -3.88 -27.13 6.42
CA ILE A 10 -4.54 -26.29 7.44
C ILE A 10 -3.81 -24.96 7.59
N LEU A 11 -2.47 -24.98 7.65
CA LEU A 11 -1.65 -23.77 7.75
C LEU A 11 -1.83 -22.85 6.53
N ILE A 12 -1.85 -23.43 5.32
CA ILE A 12 -2.08 -22.69 4.07
C ILE A 12 -3.48 -22.05 4.07
N LYS A 13 -4.50 -22.78 4.52
CA LYS A 13 -5.88 -22.23 4.62
C LYS A 13 -5.97 -21.07 5.61
N ILE A 14 -5.28 -21.17 6.75
CA ILE A 14 -5.23 -20.10 7.74
C ILE A 14 -4.53 -18.87 7.16
N ALA A 15 -3.38 -19.05 6.48
CA ALA A 15 -2.66 -17.95 5.85
C ALA A 15 -3.51 -17.25 4.78
N ASN A 16 -4.15 -18.02 3.89
CA ASN A 16 -5.01 -17.48 2.84
C ASN A 16 -6.24 -16.75 3.43
N PHE A 17 -6.81 -17.24 4.53
CA PHE A 17 -7.90 -16.54 5.21
C PHE A 17 -7.54 -15.11 5.59
N PHE A 18 -6.34 -14.87 6.14
CA PHE A 18 -5.91 -13.51 6.47
C PHE A 18 -5.65 -12.67 5.23
N ILE A 19 -5.03 -13.24 4.20
CA ILE A 19 -4.75 -12.57 2.93
C ILE A 19 -6.06 -12.13 2.26
N ASP A 20 -7.03 -13.03 2.15
CA ASP A 20 -8.31 -12.77 1.49
C ASP A 20 -9.13 -11.69 2.22
N ASN A 21 -9.11 -11.70 3.56
CA ASN A 21 -9.76 -10.65 4.35
C ASN A 21 -9.12 -9.27 4.13
N ILE A 22 -7.78 -9.20 4.09
CA ILE A 22 -7.05 -7.95 3.83
C ILE A 22 -7.36 -7.46 2.41
N VAL A 23 -7.30 -8.35 1.41
CA VAL A 23 -7.60 -8.02 0.01
C VAL A 23 -9.04 -7.54 -0.15
N SER A 24 -10.00 -8.19 0.52
CA SER A 24 -11.40 -7.75 0.49
C SER A 24 -11.60 -6.36 1.09
N LEU A 25 -10.90 -6.04 2.18
CA LEU A 25 -10.96 -4.73 2.83
C LEU A 25 -10.37 -3.64 1.94
N ILE A 26 -9.23 -3.92 1.32
CA ILE A 26 -8.59 -3.01 0.36
C ILE A 26 -9.51 -2.79 -0.85
N ASN A 27 -10.07 -3.85 -1.43
CA ASN A 27 -10.99 -3.74 -2.56
C ASN A 27 -12.25 -2.94 -2.21
N LEU A 28 -12.78 -3.07 -0.99
CA LEU A 28 -13.91 -2.26 -0.54
C LEU A 28 -13.56 -0.77 -0.47
N ILE A 29 -12.38 -0.43 0.04
CA ILE A 29 -11.89 0.96 0.10
C ILE A 29 -11.69 1.50 -1.32
N LEU A 30 -11.06 0.72 -2.20
CA LEU A 30 -10.82 1.11 -3.59
C LEU A 30 -12.12 1.24 -4.39
N ALA A 31 -13.13 0.40 -4.13
CA ALA A 31 -14.43 0.47 -4.81
C ALA A 31 -15.23 1.73 -4.44
N ILE A 32 -14.99 2.32 -3.25
CA ILE A 32 -15.61 3.57 -2.82
C ILE A 32 -14.90 4.77 -3.44
N LEU A 33 -13.60 4.65 -3.74
CA LEU A 33 -12.81 5.75 -4.26
C LEU A 33 -13.00 5.87 -5.79
N PRO A 34 -13.40 7.04 -6.33
CA PRO A 34 -13.40 7.25 -7.76
C PRO A 34 -11.98 7.15 -8.34
N ASP A 35 -11.85 6.74 -9.61
CA ASP A 35 -10.55 6.55 -10.29
C ASP A 35 -9.60 7.75 -10.16
N SER A 36 -10.16 8.95 -10.05
CA SER A 36 -9.41 10.16 -9.67
C SER A 36 -10.26 11.06 -8.78
N PRO A 37 -9.72 11.53 -7.63
CA PRO A 37 -10.38 12.51 -6.78
C PRO A 37 -10.51 13.89 -7.47
N PHE A 38 -9.87 14.07 -8.62
CA PHE A 38 -9.83 15.31 -9.39
C PHE A 38 -10.60 15.23 -10.71
N ALA A 39 -11.28 14.10 -10.99
CA ALA A 39 -11.94 13.86 -12.27
C ALA A 39 -12.98 14.93 -12.63
N ASN A 40 -13.64 15.52 -11.63
CA ASN A 40 -14.69 16.53 -11.81
C ASN A 40 -14.19 17.97 -11.59
N VAL A 41 -12.87 18.18 -11.46
CA VAL A 41 -12.29 19.50 -11.24
C VAL A 41 -11.80 20.06 -12.57
N ASP A 42 -12.34 21.21 -12.96
CA ASP A 42 -11.84 21.94 -14.13
C ASP A 42 -10.56 22.71 -13.76
N PHE A 43 -9.42 22.22 -14.24
CA PHE A 43 -8.11 22.84 -14.03
C PHE A 43 -7.76 23.89 -15.09
N SER A 44 -8.61 24.14 -16.09
CA SER A 44 -8.31 25.08 -17.19
C SER A 44 -8.03 26.51 -16.68
N VAL A 45 -8.75 26.93 -15.65
CA VAL A 45 -8.58 28.23 -14.98
C VAL A 45 -7.22 28.33 -14.26
N PHE A 46 -6.72 27.21 -13.74
CA PHE A 46 -5.48 27.16 -12.96
C PHE A 46 -4.24 26.81 -13.80
N ALA A 47 -4.41 26.22 -14.98
CA ALA A 47 -3.32 25.79 -15.85
C ALA A 47 -2.24 26.86 -16.11
N PRO A 48 -2.56 28.16 -16.31
CA PRO A 48 -1.55 29.21 -16.47
C PRO A 48 -0.75 29.49 -15.19
N TYR A 49 -1.34 29.23 -14.02
CA TYR A 49 -0.78 29.53 -12.71
C TYR A 49 -0.03 28.35 -12.10
N LEU A 50 -0.36 27.11 -12.49
CA LEU A 50 0.28 25.89 -11.96
C LEU A 50 1.80 25.88 -12.18
N GLY A 51 2.30 26.45 -13.28
CA GLY A 51 3.74 26.60 -13.52
C GLY A 51 4.42 27.53 -12.51
N PHE A 52 3.80 28.66 -12.18
CA PHE A 52 4.30 29.60 -11.17
C PHE A 52 4.21 29.01 -9.76
N ILE A 53 3.13 28.28 -9.46
CA ILE A 53 2.95 27.62 -8.18
C ILE A 53 3.99 26.51 -7.99
N ASN A 54 4.29 25.71 -9.02
CA ASN A 54 5.32 24.66 -8.95
C ASN A 54 6.73 25.21 -8.71
N TRP A 55 7.03 26.43 -9.15
CA TRP A 55 8.32 27.08 -8.85
C TRP A 55 8.43 27.47 -7.37
N LEU A 56 7.34 27.90 -6.74
CA LEU A 56 7.31 28.27 -5.32
C LEU A 56 7.20 27.04 -4.40
N ILE A 57 6.34 26.08 -4.77
CA ILE A 57 6.04 24.88 -4.01
C ILE A 57 6.16 23.69 -4.98
N PRO A 58 7.29 22.95 -4.95
CA PRO A 58 7.51 21.85 -5.87
C PRO A 58 6.73 20.60 -5.44
N VAL A 59 5.41 20.62 -5.67
CA VAL A 59 4.48 19.56 -5.24
C VAL A 59 4.91 18.18 -5.76
N GLY A 60 5.39 18.11 -7.01
CA GLY A 60 5.88 16.86 -7.59
C GLY A 60 7.07 16.25 -6.81
N GLN A 61 8.00 17.08 -6.35
CA GLN A 61 9.13 16.62 -5.55
C GLN A 61 8.68 16.19 -4.14
N MET A 62 7.75 16.93 -3.53
CA MET A 62 7.19 16.57 -2.22
C MET A 62 6.52 15.19 -2.26
N ILE A 63 5.71 14.92 -3.29
CA ILE A 63 5.07 13.61 -3.47
C ILE A 63 6.13 12.53 -3.71
N ALA A 64 7.13 12.79 -4.55
CA ALA A 64 8.21 11.82 -4.80
C ALA A 64 8.95 11.45 -3.50
N PHE A 65 9.26 12.43 -2.66
CA PHE A 65 9.89 12.17 -1.35
C PHE A 65 8.96 11.41 -0.40
N LEU A 66 7.67 11.77 -0.34
CA LEU A 66 6.69 11.06 0.48
C LEU A 66 6.55 9.58 0.07
N VAL A 67 6.50 9.31 -1.24
CA VAL A 67 6.42 7.95 -1.76
C VAL A 67 7.72 7.19 -1.49
N ALA A 68 8.88 7.80 -1.71
CA ALA A 68 10.17 7.18 -1.45
C ALA A 68 10.33 6.83 0.04
N TRP A 69 10.04 7.77 0.93
CA TRP A 69 10.08 7.56 2.38
C TRP A 69 9.04 6.54 2.84
N GLY A 70 7.78 6.67 2.39
CA GLY A 70 6.70 5.74 2.74
C GLY A 70 6.99 4.31 2.30
N THR A 71 7.57 4.14 1.10
CA THR A 71 8.01 2.83 0.60
C THR A 71 9.15 2.25 1.44
N ALA A 72 10.13 3.08 1.83
CA ALA A 72 11.22 2.63 2.70
C ALA A 72 10.72 2.19 4.08
N VAL A 73 9.80 2.94 4.68
CA VAL A 73 9.15 2.60 5.96
C VAL A 73 8.34 1.31 5.82
N LEU A 74 7.57 1.16 4.75
CA LEU A 74 6.79 -0.05 4.48
C LEU A 74 7.69 -1.29 4.41
N ILE A 75 8.79 -1.22 3.65
CA ILE A 75 9.76 -2.32 3.53
C ILE A 75 10.37 -2.66 4.91
N TYR A 76 10.75 -1.63 5.68
CA TYR A 76 11.28 -1.84 7.03
C TYR A 76 10.30 -2.62 7.91
N TYR A 77 9.02 -2.26 7.92
CA TYR A 77 8.03 -2.97 8.73
C TYR A 77 7.68 -4.35 8.21
N ILE A 78 7.65 -4.56 6.88
CA ILE A 78 7.51 -5.90 6.30
C ILE A 78 8.65 -6.79 6.78
N TYR A 79 9.88 -6.31 6.72
CA TYR A 79 11.05 -7.05 7.19
C TYR A 79 11.01 -7.28 8.71
N SER A 80 10.62 -6.27 9.49
CA SER A 80 10.47 -6.37 10.95
C SER A 80 9.45 -7.44 11.35
N VAL A 81 8.32 -7.51 10.65
CA VAL A 81 7.28 -8.51 10.85
C VAL A 81 7.78 -9.90 10.45
N ALA A 82 8.44 -10.02 9.30
CA ALA A 82 9.03 -11.27 8.84
C ALA A 82 10.06 -11.83 9.84
N MET A 83 10.97 -10.98 10.34
CA MET A 83 11.97 -11.35 11.35
C MET A 83 11.31 -11.87 12.64
N ARG A 84 10.20 -11.26 13.06
CA ARG A 84 9.43 -11.69 14.23
C ARG A 84 8.79 -13.06 14.05
N PHE A 85 8.34 -13.39 12.83
CA PHE A 85 7.82 -14.71 12.52
C PHE A 85 8.90 -15.79 12.45
N THR A 86 10.10 -15.43 11.99
CA THR A 86 11.22 -16.39 11.86
C THR A 86 11.97 -16.65 13.16
N GLN A 87 11.61 -16.01 14.28
CA GLN A 87 12.25 -16.16 15.60
C GLN A 87 13.79 -16.20 15.53
N VAL A 88 14.40 -15.34 14.70
CA VAL A 88 15.87 -15.26 14.59
C VAL A 88 16.50 -14.66 15.85
N ILE A 89 15.68 -14.21 16.79
CA ILE A 89 16.06 -13.80 18.14
C ILE A 89 15.05 -14.47 19.09
N ASP A 90 15.56 -15.17 20.11
CA ASP A 90 14.80 -15.73 21.23
C ASP A 90 13.92 -14.66 21.93
#